data_AF-A0A6V7Q1W7-F1
#
_entry.id   AF-A0A6V7Q1W7-F1
#
_cell.length_a   1.000
_cell.length_b   1.000
_cell.length_c   1.000
_cell.angle_alpha   90.00
_cell.angle_beta   90.00
_cell.angle_gamma   90.00
#
_symmetry.space_group_name_H-M   'P 1'
#
loop_
_entity.id
_entity.type
_entity.pdbx_description
1 polymer ?
#
loop_
_entity_poly.entity_id
_entity_poly.type
_entity_poly.pdbx_seq_one_letter_code
_entity_poly.pdbx_strand_id
1 'polypeptide(L)'
;MPGSNDAVRIRSSEGSPRGLQRELGDVSLKWSPGSAMVVVMASRGYPGAYKKGTVIRNLEEAELVSPAVKIFHAGTALDSNGEFVATGGRVLGVTAKGNDLEEAAARAYDAVEAIDWPEGFYRRDIGWRALRRKQNTGFAAAAAAKKNA
;
A
#
# COMPACT_ATOMS: atom_id res chain seq x y z
N MET A 1 25.18 0.05 22.97
CA MET A 1 25.58 0.84 21.79
C MET A 1 24.63 0.46 20.65
N PRO A 2 23.77 1.36 20.15
CA PRO A 2 22.81 0.99 19.12
C PRO A 2 23.50 0.88 17.75
N GLY A 3 23.18 -0.21 17.06
CA GLY A 3 23.79 -0.65 15.82
C GLY A 3 23.47 0.21 14.61
N SER A 4 24.39 0.13 13.66
CA SER A 4 24.43 0.73 12.34
C SER A 4 23.11 0.57 11.56
N ASN A 5 22.53 1.68 11.11
CA ASN A 5 21.54 1.65 10.03
C ASN A 5 22.27 1.40 8.70
N ASP A 6 21.90 0.30 8.06
CA ASP A 6 22.40 -0.17 6.78
C ASP A 6 22.17 0.88 5.67
N ALA A 7 23.27 1.45 5.18
CA ALA A 7 23.28 2.22 3.95
C ALA A 7 23.22 1.27 2.74
N VAL A 8 22.09 1.26 2.04
CA VAL A 8 21.96 0.54 0.76
C VAL A 8 22.71 1.33 -0.32
N ARG A 9 23.85 0.82 -0.81
CA ARG A 9 24.58 1.39 -1.97
C ARG A 9 24.11 0.73 -3.27
N ILE A 10 23.50 1.52 -4.15
CA ILE A 10 23.15 1.11 -5.53
C ILE A 10 24.28 1.59 -6.45
N ARG A 11 24.95 0.69 -7.18
CA ARG A 11 25.97 1.03 -8.18
C ARG A 11 25.34 1.11 -9.57
N SER A 12 25.50 2.23 -10.27
CA SER A 12 25.09 2.40 -11.68
C SER A 12 26.32 2.42 -12.59
N SER A 13 26.24 1.73 -13.73
CA SER A 13 27.21 1.81 -14.84
C SER A 13 26.82 2.93 -15.81
N GLU A 14 27.80 3.73 -16.22
CA GLU A 14 27.63 4.99 -16.97
C GLU A 14 27.18 4.83 -18.43
N GLY A 15 26.38 5.81 -18.90
CA GLY A 15 26.32 6.23 -20.31
C GLY A 15 24.91 6.48 -20.90
N SER A 16 24.41 7.72 -20.87
CA SER A 16 23.55 8.35 -21.92
C SER A 16 23.06 9.77 -21.50
N PRO A 17 22.90 10.78 -22.40
CA PRO A 17 22.68 12.18 -22.01
C PRO A 17 21.23 12.68 -22.10
N ARG A 18 20.91 13.64 -21.20
CA ARG A 18 19.77 14.58 -21.18
C ARG A 18 18.36 14.01 -20.88
N GLY A 19 18.15 13.67 -19.62
CA GLY A 19 16.84 13.69 -18.94
C GLY A 19 17.08 13.63 -17.43
N LEU A 20 16.70 14.68 -16.68
CA LEU A 20 16.81 14.83 -15.21
C LEU A 20 17.58 13.71 -14.46
N GLN A 21 18.90 13.64 -14.67
CA GLN A 21 19.78 12.73 -13.97
C GLN A 21 20.21 13.41 -12.67
N ARG A 22 19.45 13.21 -11.60
CA ARG A 22 20.01 13.38 -10.26
C ARG A 22 20.58 12.02 -9.84
N GLU A 23 21.83 12.02 -9.40
CA GLU A 23 22.41 10.82 -8.82
C GLU A 23 21.62 10.44 -7.56
N LEU A 24 21.03 9.24 -7.56
CA LEU A 24 20.37 8.68 -6.37
C LEU A 24 21.35 8.49 -5.20
N GLY A 25 22.66 8.58 -5.45
CA GLY A 25 23.73 8.43 -4.46
C GLY A 25 23.73 9.52 -3.37
N ASP A 26 23.25 10.73 -3.68
CA ASP A 26 23.26 11.87 -2.76
C ASP A 26 21.89 12.14 -2.09
N VAL A 27 20.93 11.22 -2.24
CA VAL A 27 19.62 11.36 -1.62
C VAL A 27 19.64 10.78 -0.20
N SER A 28 19.57 11.66 0.79
CA SER A 28 19.32 11.24 2.18
C SER A 28 17.86 10.80 2.34
N LEU A 29 17.64 9.51 2.55
CA LEU A 29 16.31 8.96 2.85
C LEU A 29 15.98 9.13 4.33
N LYS A 30 14.85 9.77 4.61
CA LYS A 30 14.28 9.84 5.95
C LYS A 30 13.12 8.85 6.05
N TRP A 31 13.27 7.89 6.96
CA TRP A 31 12.23 6.93 7.28
C TRP A 31 11.39 7.45 8.43
N SER A 32 10.06 7.37 8.29
CA SER A 32 9.16 7.60 9.42
C SER A 32 9.00 6.32 10.23
N PRO A 33 8.87 6.40 11.56
CA PRO A 33 8.48 5.25 12.36
C PRO A 33 7.07 4.78 11.97
N GLY A 34 6.76 3.51 12.27
CA GLY A 34 5.47 2.89 11.97
C GLY A 34 5.52 1.98 10.75
N SER A 35 4.36 1.72 10.17
CA SER A 35 4.19 0.84 9.01
C SER A 35 3.25 1.47 7.99
N ALA A 36 3.39 1.06 6.74
CA ALA A 36 2.45 1.38 5.67
C ALA A 36 2.06 0.08 4.95
N MET A 37 0.79 -0.03 4.58
CA MET A 37 0.27 -1.15 3.78
C MET A 37 -0.50 -0.60 2.58
N VAL A 38 -0.33 -1.24 1.43
CA VAL A 38 -1.10 -0.94 0.21
C VAL A 38 -1.93 -2.15 -0.19
N VAL A 39 -3.23 -1.92 -0.40
CA VAL A 39 -4.15 -2.88 -1.01
C VAL A 39 -4.40 -2.44 -2.44
N VAL A 40 -4.08 -3.31 -3.40
CA VAL A 40 -4.36 -3.04 -4.81
C VAL A 40 -5.79 -3.48 -5.13
N MET A 41 -6.58 -2.57 -5.69
CA MET A 41 -7.85 -2.90 -6.34
C MET A 41 -7.62 -3.07 -7.85
N ALA A 42 -8.17 -4.15 -8.39
CA ALA A 42 -8.00 -4.57 -9.77
C ALA A 42 -9.35 -4.83 -10.45
N SER A 43 -9.37 -4.70 -11.77
CA SER A 43 -10.56 -4.95 -12.58
C SER A 43 -10.85 -6.44 -12.64
N ARG A 44 -12.08 -6.85 -12.37
CA ARG A 44 -12.53 -8.25 -12.38
C ARG A 44 -12.15 -8.91 -13.72
N GLY A 45 -11.46 -10.05 -13.63
CA GLY A 45 -10.91 -10.77 -14.77
C GLY A 45 -9.39 -10.63 -14.94
N TYR A 46 -8.76 -9.63 -14.33
CA TYR A 46 -7.30 -9.52 -14.25
C TYR A 46 -6.67 -10.77 -13.57
N PRO A 47 -5.55 -11.32 -14.09
CA PRO A 47 -4.69 -10.80 -15.15
C PRO A 47 -5.11 -11.14 -16.59
N GLY A 48 -6.26 -11.80 -16.78
CA GLY A 48 -6.84 -12.09 -18.09
C GLY A 48 -7.65 -10.92 -18.66
N ALA A 49 -8.71 -11.22 -19.40
CA ALA A 49 -9.60 -10.21 -19.98
C ALA A 49 -10.46 -9.54 -18.90
N TYR A 50 -10.61 -8.22 -18.98
CA TYR A 50 -11.41 -7.41 -18.06
C TYR A 50 -12.13 -6.29 -18.81
N LYS A 51 -13.23 -5.80 -18.23
CA LYS A 51 -13.99 -4.67 -18.76
C LYS A 51 -13.27 -3.35 -18.42
N LYS A 52 -13.23 -2.42 -19.37
CA LYS A 52 -12.77 -1.03 -19.16
C LYS A 52 -13.95 -0.07 -19.13
N GLY A 53 -13.73 1.15 -18.65
CA GLY A 53 -14.74 2.20 -18.58
C GLY A 53 -15.77 2.00 -17.47
N THR A 54 -15.48 1.16 -16.48
CA THR A 54 -16.38 0.96 -15.33
C THR A 54 -16.16 2.08 -14.33
N VAL A 55 -17.25 2.69 -13.87
CA VAL A 55 -17.19 3.85 -12.97
C VAL A 55 -16.78 3.44 -11.56
N ILE A 56 -15.95 4.27 -10.94
CA ILE A 56 -15.43 4.13 -9.59
C ILE A 56 -15.96 5.33 -8.79
N ARG A 57 -16.64 5.06 -7.67
CA ARG A 57 -17.25 6.07 -6.80
C ARG A 57 -16.65 6.02 -5.40
N ASN A 58 -17.00 7.03 -4.61
CA ASN A 58 -16.64 7.18 -3.20
C ASN A 58 -15.13 7.26 -2.91
N LEU A 59 -14.31 7.75 -3.86
CA LEU A 59 -12.86 7.86 -3.65
C LEU A 59 -12.51 8.89 -2.58
N GLU A 60 -13.26 9.99 -2.49
CA GLU A 60 -13.03 11.03 -1.49
C GLU A 60 -13.42 10.52 -0.09
N GLU A 61 -14.60 9.89 0.02
CA GLU A 61 -15.11 9.28 1.24
C GLU A 61 -14.17 8.20 1.78
N ALA A 62 -13.59 7.40 0.88
CA ALA A 62 -12.59 6.39 1.25
C ALA A 62 -11.30 7.01 1.81
N GLU A 63 -10.85 8.17 1.31
CA GLU A 63 -9.73 8.90 1.92
C GLU A 63 -10.11 9.54 3.27
N LEU A 64 -11.39 9.85 3.50
CA LEU A 64 -11.89 10.41 4.76
C LEU A 64 -12.00 9.39 5.91
N VAL A 65 -11.91 8.08 5.63
CA VAL A 65 -11.85 7.03 6.66
C VAL A 65 -10.73 7.29 7.67
N SER A 66 -9.60 7.83 7.22
CA SER A 66 -8.52 8.26 8.10
C SER A 66 -7.60 9.25 7.38
N PRO A 67 -7.07 10.29 8.06
CA PRO A 67 -6.04 11.16 7.46
C PRO A 67 -4.73 10.42 7.12
N ALA A 68 -4.59 9.17 7.55
CA ALA A 68 -3.47 8.30 7.22
C ALA A 68 -3.69 7.45 5.94
N VAL A 69 -4.86 7.56 5.30
CA VAL A 69 -5.20 6.89 4.04
C VAL A 69 -4.85 7.79 2.85
N LYS A 70 -4.34 7.18 1.78
CA LYS A 70 -4.18 7.82 0.48
C LYS A 70 -4.47 6.81 -0.63
N ILE A 71 -5.23 7.24 -1.62
CA ILE A 71 -5.53 6.46 -2.82
C ILE A 71 -4.60 6.90 -3.94
N PHE A 72 -3.83 5.96 -4.46
CA PHE A 72 -2.98 6.16 -5.63
C PHE A 72 -3.66 5.60 -6.88
N HIS A 73 -3.82 6.46 -7.87
CA HIS A 73 -4.36 6.09 -9.17
C HIS A 73 -3.32 5.38 -10.04
N ALA A 74 -3.69 4.25 -10.61
CA ALA A 74 -2.90 3.53 -11.62
C ALA A 74 -3.66 3.52 -12.95
N GLY A 75 -4.49 2.50 -13.20
CA GLY A 75 -5.29 2.38 -14.40
C GLY A 75 -6.64 3.09 -14.31
N THR A 76 -6.65 4.41 -14.12
CA THR A 76 -7.87 5.24 -14.08
C THR A 76 -7.84 6.39 -15.09
N ALA A 77 -9.00 6.90 -15.48
CA ALA A 77 -9.17 8.15 -16.21
C ALA A 77 -10.42 8.89 -15.73
N LEU A 78 -10.60 10.14 -16.14
CA LEU A 78 -11.89 10.83 -16.08
C LEU A 78 -12.64 10.61 -17.41
N ASP A 79 -13.93 10.31 -17.33
CA ASP A 79 -14.79 10.23 -18.51
C ASP A 79 -15.37 11.61 -18.90
N SER A 80 -16.28 11.63 -19.89
CA SER A 80 -16.91 12.86 -20.37
C SER A 80 -17.81 13.55 -19.33
N ASN A 81 -18.25 12.83 -18.31
CA ASN A 81 -19.08 13.36 -17.22
C ASN A 81 -18.23 13.81 -16.03
N GLY A 82 -16.90 13.64 -16.10
CA GLY A 82 -15.99 13.90 -14.99
C GLY A 82 -15.99 12.80 -13.93
N GLU A 83 -16.53 11.61 -14.22
CA GLU A 83 -16.48 10.46 -13.31
C GLU A 83 -15.15 9.70 -13.48
N PHE A 84 -14.60 9.19 -12.37
CA PHE A 84 -13.45 8.29 -12.44
C PHE A 84 -13.85 6.93 -13.00
N VAL A 85 -13.11 6.45 -14.01
CA VAL A 85 -13.34 5.15 -14.65
C VAL A 85 -12.08 4.29 -14.68
N ALA A 86 -12.25 2.98 -14.55
CA ALA A 86 -11.16 2.00 -14.67
C ALA A 86 -10.75 1.78 -16.14
N THR A 87 -9.47 1.97 -16.46
CA THR A 87 -8.91 1.79 -17.81
C THR A 87 -7.84 0.69 -17.88
N GLY A 88 -7.40 0.17 -16.73
CA GLY A 88 -6.34 -0.84 -16.61
C GLY A 88 -6.73 -2.07 -15.78
N GLY A 89 -5.81 -3.03 -15.69
CA GLY A 89 -6.00 -4.24 -14.88
C GLY A 89 -5.79 -3.98 -13.39
N ARG A 90 -4.71 -3.27 -13.03
CA ARG A 90 -4.50 -2.70 -11.69
C ARG A 90 -4.94 -1.25 -11.72
N VAL A 91 -5.83 -0.86 -10.81
CA VAL A 91 -6.60 0.39 -10.96
C VAL A 91 -6.29 1.37 -9.83
N LEU A 92 -6.36 0.92 -8.58
CA LEU A 92 -6.07 1.74 -7.41
C LEU A 92 -5.06 1.05 -6.49
N GLY A 93 -4.22 1.84 -5.84
CA GLY A 93 -3.44 1.45 -4.66
C GLY A 93 -3.95 2.19 -3.44
N VAL A 94 -4.78 1.54 -2.62
CA VAL A 94 -5.31 2.10 -1.38
C VAL A 94 -4.27 1.88 -0.29
N THR A 95 -3.61 2.95 0.12
CA THR A 95 -2.48 2.90 1.05
C THR A 95 -2.87 3.53 2.37
N ALA A 96 -2.57 2.86 3.48
CA ALA A 96 -2.71 3.45 4.80
C ALA A 96 -1.41 3.34 5.60
N LYS A 97 -1.14 4.36 6.41
CA LYS A 97 -0.10 4.34 7.45
C LYS A 97 -0.71 3.98 8.80
N GLY A 98 0.10 3.38 9.68
CA GLY A 98 -0.24 3.05 11.05
C GLY A 98 1.00 3.05 11.95
N ASN A 99 0.79 3.07 13.26
CA ASN A 99 1.86 2.89 14.25
C ASN A 99 2.49 1.49 14.15
N ASP A 100 1.70 0.53 13.68
CA ASP A 100 2.13 -0.82 13.35
C ASP A 100 1.40 -1.34 12.10
N LEU A 101 1.72 -2.59 11.71
CA LEU A 101 1.16 -3.20 10.52
C LEU A 101 -0.33 -3.55 10.68
N GLU A 102 -0.77 -3.92 11.88
CA GLU A 102 -2.18 -4.21 12.17
C GLU A 102 -3.05 -2.99 11.95
N GLU A 103 -2.65 -1.84 12.49
CA GLU A 103 -3.36 -0.58 12.32
C GLU A 103 -3.34 -0.10 10.86
N ALA A 104 -2.19 -0.20 10.18
CA ALA A 104 -2.10 0.11 8.76
C ALA A 104 -3.02 -0.81 7.93
N ALA A 105 -3.11 -2.09 8.31
CA ALA A 105 -3.95 -3.05 7.61
C ALA A 105 -5.44 -2.77 7.79
N ALA A 106 -5.87 -2.52 9.03
CA ALA A 106 -7.27 -2.19 9.34
C ALA A 106 -7.73 -0.96 8.54
N ARG A 107 -6.97 0.15 8.62
CA ARG A 107 -7.30 1.39 7.90
C ARG A 107 -7.35 1.23 6.38
N ALA A 108 -6.42 0.46 5.80
CA ALA A 108 -6.42 0.22 4.36
C ALA A 108 -7.64 -0.60 3.94
N TYR A 109 -8.03 -1.61 4.73
CA TYR A 109 -9.22 -2.41 4.43
C TYR A 109 -10.52 -1.63 4.63
N ASP A 110 -10.63 -0.83 5.70
CA ASP A 110 -11.78 0.04 5.92
C ASP A 110 -11.97 1.04 4.76
N ALA A 111 -10.88 1.63 4.28
CA ALA A 111 -10.90 2.52 3.11
C ALA A 111 -11.30 1.79 1.82
N VAL A 112 -10.81 0.56 1.61
CA VAL A 112 -11.20 -0.23 0.44
C VAL A 112 -12.70 -0.57 0.46
N GLU A 113 -13.27 -0.88 1.62
CA GLU A 113 -14.71 -1.19 1.75
C GLU A 113 -15.60 0.05 1.58
N ALA A 114 -15.06 1.26 1.72
CA ALA A 114 -15.77 2.51 1.45
C ALA A 114 -15.87 2.85 -0.05
N ILE A 115 -14.99 2.28 -0.88
CA ILE A 115 -14.98 2.52 -2.34
C ILE A 115 -16.12 1.73 -2.99
N ASP A 116 -16.94 2.43 -3.77
CA ASP A 116 -17.98 1.81 -4.58
C ASP A 116 -17.46 1.53 -5.99
N TRP A 117 -17.08 0.29 -6.23
CA TRP A 117 -16.69 -0.21 -7.55
C TRP A 117 -17.02 -1.70 -7.72
N PRO A 118 -18.21 -2.04 -8.22
CA PRO A 118 -18.69 -3.44 -8.33
C PRO A 118 -17.82 -4.33 -9.23
N GLU A 119 -17.23 -3.75 -10.26
CA GLU A 119 -16.32 -4.43 -11.18
C GLU A 119 -14.87 -4.51 -10.66
N GLY A 120 -14.61 -3.96 -9.47
CA GLY A 120 -13.36 -4.12 -8.75
C GLY A 120 -13.30 -5.41 -7.94
N PHE A 121 -12.08 -5.84 -7.64
CA PHE A 121 -11.80 -6.81 -6.59
C PHE A 121 -10.42 -6.56 -5.98
N TYR A 122 -10.20 -7.11 -4.79
CA TYR A 122 -8.93 -7.02 -4.08
C TYR A 122 -8.72 -8.26 -3.21
N ARG A 123 -7.49 -8.43 -2.72
CA ARG A 123 -7.15 -9.52 -1.79
C ARG A 123 -7.35 -9.09 -0.35
N ARG A 124 -7.94 -9.97 0.46
CA ARG A 124 -8.21 -9.77 1.90
C ARG A 124 -7.08 -10.22 2.84
N ASP A 125 -5.95 -10.66 2.29
CA ASP A 125 -4.84 -11.25 3.05
C ASP A 125 -3.49 -10.52 2.84
N ILE A 126 -3.50 -9.26 2.41
CA ILE A 126 -2.26 -8.50 2.27
C ILE A 126 -1.60 -8.38 3.65
N GLY A 127 -0.31 -8.74 3.72
CA GLY A 127 0.45 -8.72 4.98
C GLY A 127 0.22 -9.91 5.93
N TRP A 128 -0.62 -10.89 5.59
CA TRP A 128 -1.02 -11.97 6.52
C TRP A 128 0.15 -12.71 7.21
N ARG A 129 1.26 -12.95 6.49
CA ARG A 129 2.44 -13.62 7.06
C ARG A 129 3.16 -12.75 8.10
N ALA A 130 3.15 -11.43 7.92
CA ALA A 130 3.76 -10.50 8.85
C ALA A 130 2.86 -10.27 10.08
N LEU A 131 1.54 -10.12 9.87
CA LEU A 131 0.54 -10.01 10.94
C LEU A 131 0.53 -11.25 11.86
N ARG A 132 0.64 -12.46 11.30
CA ARG A 132 0.72 -13.70 12.11
C ARG A 132 1.99 -13.82 12.95
N ARG A 133 3.11 -13.18 12.55
CA ARG A 133 4.36 -13.23 13.33
C ARG A 133 4.26 -12.46 14.64
N LYS A 134 3.57 -11.33 14.67
CA LYS A 134 3.36 -10.53 15.90
C LYS A 134 2.52 -11.27 16.94
N GLN A 135 1.50 -12.00 16.49
CA GLN A 135 0.69 -12.88 17.34
C GLN A 135 1.58 -13.92 18.04
N ASN A 136 2.45 -14.61 17.28
CA ASN A 136 3.32 -15.66 17.82
C ASN A 136 4.40 -15.13 18.78
N THR A 137 4.98 -13.97 18.52
CA THR A 137 5.96 -13.36 19.45
C THR A 137 5.30 -12.86 20.74
N GLY A 138 4.05 -12.37 20.68
CA GLY A 138 3.27 -12.00 21.87
C GLY A 138 2.98 -13.18 22.79
N PHE A 139 2.60 -14.33 22.24
CA PHE A 139 2.40 -15.57 23.01
C PHE A 139 3.70 -16.10 23.62
N ALA A 140 4.82 -16.07 22.88
CA ALA A 140 6.11 -16.51 23.40
C ALA A 140 6.63 -15.63 24.55
N ALA A 141 6.47 -14.30 24.45
CA ALA A 141 6.85 -13.35 25.50
C ALA A 141 6.01 -13.53 26.77
N ALA A 142 4.68 -13.70 26.63
CA ALA A 142 3.79 -13.95 27.76
C ALA A 142 4.06 -15.31 28.44
N ALA A 143 4.40 -16.35 27.67
CA ALA A 143 4.78 -17.65 28.20
C ALA A 143 6.13 -17.63 28.95
N ALA A 144 7.09 -16.82 28.50
CA ALA A 144 8.37 -16.62 29.18
C ALA A 144 8.19 -15.89 30.52
N ALA A 145 7.30 -14.89 30.59
CA ALA A 145 7.00 -14.16 31.82
C ALA A 145 6.38 -15.05 32.91
N LYS A 146 5.58 -16.06 32.55
CA LYS A 146 4.97 -17.03 33.49
C LYS A 146 5.93 -18.10 34.01
N LYS A 147 7.10 -18.31 33.40
CA LYS A 147 8.10 -19.29 33.84
C LYS A 147 9.10 -18.72 34.86
N ASN A 148 9.14 -17.40 35.02
CA ASN A 148 10.05 -16.69 35.91
C ASN A 148 9.32 -16.06 37.12
N ALA A 149 8.07 -16.47 37.38
CA ALA A 149 7.25 -16.09 38.52
C ALA A 149 6.90 -17.36 39.30
#